data_AF-A0A7S2XW80-F1
#
_entry.id   AF-A0A7S2XW80-F1
#
_cell.length_a   1.000
_cell.length_b   1.000
_cell.length_c   1.000
_cell.angle_alpha   90.00
_cell.angle_beta   90.00
_cell.angle_gamma   90.00
#
_symmetry.space_group_name_H-M   'P 1'
#
loop_
_entity.id
_entity.type
_entity.pdbx_description
1 polymer ?
#
loop_
_entity_poly.entity_id
_entity_poly.type
_entity_poly.pdbx_seq_one_letter_code
_entity_poly.pdbx_strand_id
1 'polypeptide(L)'
;RYSTEGVEFTLHFVGDERHRLYCVITAKDYPSRVAFTLLEELQSKFLDKVGDRSLSVKEGGLNGTCKKMFTNICHRYEDVEGADKLAAVQGKVDVVKSIMEDNISKMLKNQEA
;
A
#
# COMPACT_ATOMS: atom_id res chain seq x y z
N ARG A 1 -9.47 -2.01 0.39
CA ARG A 1 -8.60 -1.13 -0.43
C ARG A 1 -9.16 0.26 -0.30
N TYR A 2 -8.34 1.19 0.17
CA TYR A 2 -8.75 2.56 0.46
C TYR A 2 -7.67 3.50 -0.02
N SER A 3 -8.06 4.70 -0.44
CA SER A 3 -7.16 5.77 -0.83
C SER A 3 -7.59 7.05 -0.12
N THR A 4 -6.63 7.88 0.24
CA THR A 4 -6.89 9.22 0.74
C THR A 4 -5.92 10.19 0.07
N GLU A 5 -6.44 11.32 -0.39
CA GLU A 5 -5.68 12.33 -1.11
C GLU A 5 -5.26 13.44 -0.14
N GLY A 6 -3.97 13.71 -0.08
CA GLY A 6 -3.41 14.93 0.46
C GLY A 6 -3.29 16.01 -0.62
N VAL A 7 -2.62 17.11 -0.28
CA VAL A 7 -2.38 18.22 -1.23
C VAL A 7 -1.42 17.80 -2.34
N GLU A 8 -0.36 17.07 -1.99
CA GLU A 8 0.73 16.70 -2.92
C GLU A 8 0.87 15.19 -3.13
N PHE A 9 0.25 14.37 -2.29
CA PHE A 9 0.41 12.92 -2.29
C PHE A 9 -0.92 12.20 -2.12
N THR A 10 -0.95 10.93 -2.53
CA THR A 10 -2.06 10.02 -2.27
C THR A 10 -1.55 8.85 -1.42
N LEU A 11 -2.25 8.57 -0.32
CA LEU A 11 -1.98 7.42 0.53
C LEU A 11 -2.96 6.29 0.17
N HIS A 12 -2.43 5.17 -0.28
CA HIS A 12 -3.19 3.95 -0.57
C HIS A 12 -2.94 2.92 0.53
N PHE A 13 -3.99 2.25 1.01
CA PHE A 13 -3.84 1.22 2.03
C PHE A 13 -4.85 0.06 1.95
N VAL A 14 -4.44 -1.08 2.51
CA VAL A 14 -5.22 -2.31 2.65
C VAL A 14 -4.98 -2.88 4.03
N GLY A 15 -6.07 -3.21 4.73
CA GLY A 15 -6.03 -4.03 5.94
C GLY A 15 -6.30 -5.50 5.62
N ASP A 16 -5.74 -6.41 6.40
CA ASP A 16 -6.10 -7.83 6.37
C ASP A 16 -6.84 -8.30 7.64
N GLU A 17 -7.32 -9.55 7.62
CA GLU A 17 -8.11 -10.16 8.70
C GLU A 17 -7.32 -10.34 10.01
N ARG A 18 -5.98 -10.21 9.98
CA ARG A 18 -5.10 -10.34 11.16
C ARG A 18 -4.61 -8.97 11.64
N HIS A 19 -5.38 -7.92 11.35
CA HIS A 19 -5.14 -6.54 11.77
C HIS A 19 -3.80 -5.94 11.28
N ARG A 20 -3.27 -6.40 10.14
CA ARG A 20 -2.09 -5.78 9.52
C ARG A 20 -2.52 -4.75 8.49
N LEU A 21 -1.84 -3.61 8.50
CA LEU A 21 -2.06 -2.53 7.56
C LEU A 21 -0.87 -2.44 6.59
N TYR A 22 -1.17 -2.50 5.29
CA TYR A 22 -0.20 -2.28 4.21
C TYR A 22 -0.53 -0.93 3.59
N CYS A 23 0.47 -0.05 3.47
CA CYS A 23 0.28 1.27 2.90
C CYS A 23 1.42 1.66 1.95
N VAL A 24 1.08 2.51 0.98
CA VAL A 24 2.03 3.15 0.07
C VAL A 24 1.59 4.59 -0.15
N ILE A 25 2.56 5.49 -0.21
CA ILE A 25 2.37 6.91 -0.50
C ILE A 25 2.94 7.16 -1.89
N THR A 26 2.14 7.78 -2.76
CA THR A 26 2.53 8.10 -4.13
C THR A 26 2.31 9.59 -4.40
N ALA A 27 2.91 10.10 -5.47
CA ALA A 27 2.52 11.40 -6.01
C ALA A 27 1.03 11.38 -6.42
N LYS A 28 0.39 12.54 -6.45
CA LYS A 28 -1.04 12.67 -6.73
C LYS A 28 -1.44 12.18 -8.13
N ASP A 29 -0.54 12.33 -9.10
CA ASP A 29 -0.71 11.91 -10.49
C ASP A 29 -0.36 10.43 -10.74
N TYR A 30 0.15 9.73 -9.71
CA TYR A 30 0.50 8.33 -9.82
C TYR A 30 -0.77 7.47 -9.98
N PRO A 31 -0.84 6.56 -10.98
CA PRO A 31 -2.04 5.77 -11.21
C PRO A 31 -2.38 4.87 -10.02
N SER A 32 -3.56 5.07 -9.42
CA SER A 32 -4.03 4.26 -8.27
C SER A 32 -4.04 2.76 -8.57
N ARG A 33 -4.27 2.39 -9.83
CA ARG A 33 -4.25 1.00 -10.36
C ARG A 33 -2.91 0.33 -10.08
N VAL A 34 -1.83 1.04 -10.41
CA VAL A 34 -0.45 0.59 -10.23
C VAL A 34 -0.10 0.56 -8.74
N ALA A 35 -0.55 1.55 -7.97
CA ALA A 35 -0.34 1.58 -6.51
C ALA A 35 -0.99 0.40 -5.79
N PHE A 36 -2.20 0.01 -6.17
CA PHE A 36 -2.85 -1.18 -5.61
C PHE A 36 -2.20 -2.48 -6.07
N THR A 37 -1.69 -2.54 -7.30
CA THR A 37 -0.92 -3.70 -7.78
C THR A 37 0.37 -3.88 -6.96
N LEU A 38 1.06 -2.77 -6.66
CA LEU A 38 2.20 -2.73 -5.76
C LEU A 38 1.81 -3.24 -4.37
N LEU A 39 0.72 -2.73 -3.78
CA LEU A 39 0.25 -3.15 -2.46
C LEU A 39 -0.09 -4.65 -2.39
N GLU A 40 -0.66 -5.22 -3.44
CA GLU A 40 -0.92 -6.66 -3.51
C GLU A 40 0.38 -7.48 -3.54
N GLU A 41 1.37 -7.07 -4.34
CA GLU A 41 2.67 -7.74 -4.37
C GLU A 41 3.38 -7.62 -3.01
N LEU A 42 3.31 -6.44 -2.41
CA LEU A 42 3.84 -6.16 -1.07
C LEU A 42 3.22 -7.09 -0.02
N GLN A 43 1.88 -7.18 0.00
CA GLN A 43 1.15 -8.03 0.93
C GLN A 43 1.53 -9.49 0.72
N SER A 44 1.51 -9.99 -0.53
CA SER A 44 1.85 -11.38 -0.84
C SER A 44 3.27 -11.75 -0.37
N LYS A 45 4.27 -10.92 -0.70
CA LYS A 45 5.66 -11.17 -0.31
C LYS A 45 5.90 -11.02 1.18
N PHE A 46 5.22 -10.07 1.83
CA PHE A 46 5.32 -9.90 3.28
C PHE A 46 4.75 -11.11 4.01
N LEU A 47 3.59 -11.60 3.59
CA LEU A 47 2.95 -12.77 4.20
C LEU A 47 3.78 -14.03 4.02
N ASP A 48 4.30 -14.27 2.82
CA ASP A 48 5.18 -15.40 2.52
C ASP A 48 6.46 -15.39 3.38
N LYS A 49 7.09 -14.22 3.54
CA LYS A 49 8.37 -14.11 4.22
C LYS A 49 8.27 -14.03 5.76
N VAL A 50 7.30 -13.28 6.27
CA VAL A 50 7.24 -12.91 7.70
C VAL A 50 5.81 -12.85 8.25
N GLY A 51 4.81 -13.37 7.54
CA GLY A 51 3.40 -13.25 7.90
C GLY A 51 3.08 -13.67 9.34
N ASP A 52 3.49 -14.87 9.77
CA ASP A 52 3.24 -15.31 11.14
C ASP A 52 4.10 -14.61 12.17
N ARG A 53 5.37 -14.33 11.83
CA ARG A 53 6.30 -13.61 12.71
C ARG A 53 5.82 -12.18 13.00
N SER A 54 5.11 -11.56 12.05
CA SER A 54 4.62 -10.19 12.22
C SER A 54 3.66 -9.99 13.40
N LEU A 55 3.08 -11.06 13.94
CA LEU A 55 2.15 -10.96 15.07
C LEU A 55 2.80 -10.98 16.46
N SER A 56 4.06 -11.40 16.56
CA SER A 56 4.75 -11.59 17.84
C SER A 56 6.00 -10.73 17.99
N VAL A 57 6.43 -10.07 16.92
CA VAL A 57 7.57 -9.16 16.91
C VAL A 57 7.24 -7.85 17.60
N LYS A 58 8.23 -7.30 18.30
CA LYS A 58 8.16 -5.92 18.81
C LYS A 58 8.25 -4.93 17.64
N GLU A 59 7.84 -3.70 17.93
CA GLU A 59 8.02 -2.57 17.03
C GLU A 59 9.45 -2.51 16.45
N GLY A 60 9.54 -2.31 15.14
CA GLY A 60 10.81 -2.26 14.42
C GLY A 60 11.51 -3.62 14.19
N GLY A 61 11.02 -4.71 14.79
CA GLY A 61 11.64 -6.05 14.73
C GLY A 61 11.73 -6.66 13.32
N LEU A 62 10.95 -6.16 12.36
CA LEU A 62 10.99 -6.60 10.96
C LEU A 62 11.69 -5.63 10.01
N ASN A 63 12.10 -4.45 10.47
CA ASN A 63 12.66 -3.41 9.61
C ASN A 63 13.85 -3.93 8.81
N GLY A 64 14.81 -4.61 9.45
CA GLY A 64 15.96 -5.19 8.76
C GLY A 64 15.59 -6.25 7.72
N THR A 65 14.60 -7.10 8.03
CA THR A 65 14.16 -8.21 7.16
C THR A 65 13.38 -7.72 5.93
N CYS A 66 12.56 -6.68 6.12
CA CYS A 66 11.66 -6.15 5.10
C CYS A 66 12.26 -5.00 4.28
N LYS A 67 13.24 -4.25 4.81
CA LYS A 67 13.80 -3.07 4.13
C LYS A 67 14.20 -3.34 2.68
N LYS A 68 15.03 -4.35 2.44
CA LYS A 68 15.48 -4.69 1.07
C LYS A 68 14.32 -5.11 0.17
N MET A 69 13.33 -5.82 0.71
CA MET A 69 12.15 -6.25 -0.03
C MET A 69 11.28 -5.05 -0.44
N PHE A 70 11.03 -4.14 0.49
CA PHE A 70 10.23 -2.94 0.23
C PHE A 70 10.93 -2.02 -0.76
N THR A 71 12.22 -1.76 -0.60
CA THR A 71 13.02 -0.96 -1.55
C THR A 71 12.98 -1.54 -2.96
N ASN A 72 13.16 -2.86 -3.10
CA ASN A 72 13.12 -3.51 -4.41
C ASN A 72 11.73 -3.46 -5.06
N ILE A 73 10.66 -3.52 -4.26
CA ILE A 73 9.29 -3.35 -4.76
C ILE A 73 9.10 -1.91 -5.21
N CYS A 74 9.43 -0.90 -4.38
CA CYS A 74 9.30 0.50 -4.77
C CYS A 74 10.02 0.81 -6.10
N HIS A 75 11.29 0.44 -6.24
CA HIS A 75 12.05 0.68 -7.48
C HIS A 75 11.45 0.02 -8.72
N ARG A 76 10.80 -1.14 -8.57
CA ARG A 76 10.15 -1.82 -9.70
C ARG A 76 8.93 -1.05 -10.21
N TYR A 77 8.22 -0.40 -9.30
CA TYR A 77 7.00 0.35 -9.60
C TYR A 77 7.27 1.86 -9.77
N GLU A 78 8.54 2.30 -9.78
CA GLU A 78 8.92 3.65 -10.21
C GLU A 78 8.66 3.86 -11.71
N ASP A 79 8.90 2.81 -12.52
CA ASP A 79 8.53 2.80 -13.94
C ASP A 79 7.08 2.35 -14.12
N VAL A 80 6.19 3.33 -14.23
CA VAL A 80 4.74 3.12 -14.41
C VAL A 80 4.44 2.35 -15.70
N GLU A 81 5.15 2.60 -16.80
CA GLU A 81 4.92 1.92 -18.07
C GLU A 81 5.33 0.44 -18.01
N GLY A 82 6.46 0.16 -17.35
CA GLY A 82 6.90 -1.21 -17.07
C GLY A 82 5.94 -1.96 -16.14
N ALA A 83 5.47 -1.28 -15.10
CA ALA A 83 4.53 -1.84 -14.13
C ALA A 83 3.14 -2.12 -14.73
N ASP A 84 2.62 -1.23 -15.58
CA ASP A 84 1.34 -1.44 -16.26
C ASP A 84 1.39 -2.64 -17.22
N LYS A 85 2.50 -2.85 -17.92
CA LYS A 85 2.70 -4.06 -18.75
C LYS A 85 2.67 -5.33 -17.90
N LEU A 86 3.32 -5.31 -16.73
CA LEU A 86 3.28 -6.43 -15.78
C LEU A 86 1.86 -6.67 -15.25
N ALA A 87 1.12 -5.61 -14.90
CA ALA A 87 -0.25 -5.70 -14.41
C ALA A 87 -1.21 -6.24 -15.48
N ALA A 88 -1.05 -5.80 -16.73
CA ALA A 88 -1.82 -6.26 -17.89
C ALA A 88 -1.58 -7.75 -18.18
N VAL A 89 -0.32 -8.22 -18.12
CA VAL A 89 0.03 -9.64 -18.26
C VAL A 89 -0.53 -10.48 -17.11
N GLN A 90 -0.59 -9.93 -15.91
CA GLN A 90 -1.10 -10.64 -14.72
C GLN A 90 -2.64 -10.71 -14.65
N GLY A 91 -3.37 -10.14 -15.63
CA GLY A 91 -4.83 -10.16 -15.67
C GLY A 91 -5.49 -9.39 -14.53
N LYS A 92 -4.76 -8.50 -13.86
CA LYS A 92 -5.25 -7.66 -12.75
C LYS A 92 -6.01 -6.46 -13.29
N VAL A 93 -7.09 -6.70 -14.01
CA VAL A 93 -7.91 -5.64 -14.63
C VAL A 93 -9.09 -5.31 -13.72
N ASP A 94 -9.04 -4.09 -13.18
CA ASP A 94 -10.11 -3.27 -12.58
C ASP A 94 -11.27 -3.97 -11.86
N VAL A 95 -11.17 -4.00 -10.53
CA VAL A 95 -12.28 -3.53 -9.68
C VAL A 95 -11.70 -2.67 -8.57
N VAL A 96 -11.24 -1.46 -8.91
CA VAL A 96 -11.03 -0.42 -7.89
C VAL A 96 -12.40 0.15 -7.56
N LYS A 97 -13.10 -0.45 -6.58
CA LYS A 97 -14.19 0.25 -5.89
C LYS A 97 -13.53 1.39 -5.11
N SER A 98 -13.43 2.55 -5.75
CA SER A 98 -13.02 3.78 -5.12
C SER A 98 -14.06 4.12 -4.05
N ILE A 99 -13.76 3.82 -2.78
CA ILE A 99 -14.48 4.45 -1.67
C ILE A 99 -13.75 5.77 -1.45
N MET A 100 -14.15 6.79 -2.22
CA MET A 100 -13.91 8.19 -1.88
C MET A 100 -14.99 8.63 -0.89
N GLU A 101 -14.61 9.61 -0.08
CA GLU A 101 -15.40 10.26 0.98
C GLU A 101 -15.41 9.41 2.27
N ASP A 102 -14.69 9.81 3.33
CA ASP A 102 -15.03 11.02 4.04
C ASP A 102 -13.82 11.54 4.85
N ASN A 103 -13.33 12.73 4.51
CA ASN A 103 -12.68 13.70 5.40
C ASN A 103 -11.76 13.15 6.52
N ILE A 104 -10.46 12.93 6.25
CA ILE A 104 -9.44 12.84 7.31
C ILE A 104 -9.49 14.07 8.25
N SER A 105 -10.01 15.21 7.77
CA SER A 105 -10.33 16.39 8.57
C SER A 105 -11.23 16.13 9.80
N LYS A 106 -11.99 15.03 9.87
CA LYS A 106 -12.77 14.66 11.07
C LYS A 106 -11.95 13.94 12.15
N MET A 107 -10.90 13.20 11.77
CA MET A 107 -10.12 12.40 12.73
C MET A 107 -9.09 13.26 13.49
N LEU A 108 -8.54 14.28 12.85
CA LEU A 108 -7.64 15.25 13.50
C LEU A 108 -8.39 16.30 14.32
N LYS A 109 -9.63 16.66 13.97
CA LYS A 109 -10.43 17.65 14.72
C LYS A 109 -11.00 17.12 16.05
N ASN A 110 -11.03 15.82 16.27
CA ASN A 110 -11.59 15.22 17.49
C ASN A 110 -10.56 15.00 18.62
N GLN A 111 -9.28 15.40 18.44
CA GLN A 111 -8.27 15.35 19.51
C GLN A 111 -7.94 16.72 20.13
N GLU A 112 -8.63 17.78 19.71
CA GLU A 112 -8.47 19.15 20.25
C GLU A 112 -9.69 19.64 21.06
N ALA A 113 -10.58 18.73 21.51
CA ALA A 113 -11.74 19.08 22.34
C ALA A 113 -11.66 18.48 23.75
#